data_AF-A0AAU6KV72-F1
#
_entry.id   AF-A0AAU6KV72-F1
#
_cell.length_a   1.000
_cell.length_b   1.000
_cell.length_c   1.000
_cell.angle_alpha   90.00
_cell.angle_beta   90.00
_cell.angle_gamma   90.00
#
_symmetry.space_group_name_H-M   'P 1'
#
loop_
_entity.id
_entity.type
_entity.pdbx_description
1 polymer ?
#
loop_
_entity_poly.entity_id
_entity_poly.type
_entity_poly.pdbx_seq_one_letter_code
_entity_poly.pdbx_strand_id
1 'polypeptide(L)'
;MKGKISLDLTEGSWTAGGGLTFTRASDGRSLRFTGAHGDLARRSMLVDATVGDEAALPVDLSTYELDMTKITVTMPSVNSPGSVEGRPFNTTLKPDGAAVFSRAFGASPVPTGSSLTTLAGRVDVVPALG
;
A
#
# COMPACT_ATOMS: atom_id res chain seq x y z
N MET A 1 13.20 2.20 32.17
CA MET A 1 13.71 3.01 31.06
C MET A 1 12.51 3.51 30.26
N LYS A 2 12.30 4.82 30.12
CA LYS A 2 11.25 5.40 29.27
C LYS A 2 11.94 6.08 28.10
N GLY A 3 11.92 5.43 26.93
CA GLY A 3 12.35 6.03 25.67
C GLY A 3 11.13 6.57 24.93
N LYS A 4 11.31 7.67 24.21
CA LYS A 4 10.31 8.20 23.28
C LYS A 4 10.83 7.95 21.87
N ILE A 5 10.14 7.11 21.11
CA ILE A 5 10.35 7.00 19.66
C ILE A 5 9.36 7.95 18.99
N SER A 6 9.87 8.88 18.20
CA SER A 6 9.08 9.63 17.23
C SER A 6 9.25 8.95 15.89
N LEU A 7 8.19 8.36 15.36
CA LEU A 7 8.20 7.81 14.00
C LEU A 7 7.94 8.97 13.04
N ASP A 8 8.99 9.40 12.33
CA ASP A 8 8.84 10.42 11.32
C ASP A 8 8.37 9.78 10.00
N LEU A 9 7.11 10.02 9.66
CA LEU A 9 6.50 9.54 8.42
C LEU A 9 6.57 10.57 7.29
N THR A 10 7.23 11.71 7.51
CA THR A 10 7.29 12.81 6.53
C THR A 10 8.25 12.56 5.38
N GLU A 11 9.10 11.53 5.46
CA GLU A 11 10.09 11.18 4.42
C GLU A 11 10.16 9.66 4.12
N GLY A 12 9.27 8.85 4.68
CA GLY A 12 9.34 7.40 4.57
C GLY A 12 8.73 6.86 3.28
N SER A 13 9.32 5.79 2.74
CA SER A 13 8.72 4.99 1.66
C SER A 13 8.95 3.50 1.89
N TRP A 14 8.14 2.68 1.24
CA TRP A 14 8.32 1.23 1.24
C TRP A 14 8.02 0.67 -0.15
N THR A 15 8.66 -0.45 -0.46
CA THR A 15 8.41 -1.20 -1.69
C THR A 15 8.07 -2.64 -1.35
N ALA A 16 7.00 -3.17 -1.91
CA ALA A 16 6.67 -4.58 -1.83
C ALA A 16 6.93 -5.23 -3.19
N GLY A 17 7.78 -6.26 -3.20
CA GLY A 17 7.92 -7.16 -4.32
C GLY A 17 6.69 -8.06 -4.43
N GLY A 18 6.24 -8.32 -5.66
CA GLY A 18 5.06 -9.14 -5.94
C GLY A 18 4.13 -8.50 -6.96
N GLY A 19 3.00 -9.17 -7.20
CA GLY A 19 1.97 -8.64 -8.08
C GLY A 19 0.62 -9.29 -7.88
N LEU A 20 -0.41 -8.56 -8.30
CA LEU A 20 -1.80 -9.00 -8.29
C LEU A 20 -2.30 -9.01 -9.73
N THR A 21 -2.87 -10.12 -10.17
CA THR A 21 -3.47 -10.24 -11.50
C THR A 21 -4.95 -10.51 -11.36
N PHE A 22 -5.75 -9.65 -11.98
CA PHE A 22 -7.19 -9.81 -12.14
C PHE A 22 -7.46 -10.24 -13.57
N THR A 23 -8.28 -11.26 -13.78
CA THR A 23 -8.65 -11.73 -15.12
C THR A 23 -10.16 -11.67 -15.27
N ARG A 24 -10.64 -11.00 -16.32
CA ARG A 24 -12.06 -10.93 -16.64
C ARG A 24 -12.51 -12.26 -17.22
N ALA A 25 -13.46 -12.91 -16.58
CA ALA A 25 -13.89 -14.25 -16.97
C ALA A 25 -14.53 -14.31 -18.38
N SER A 26 -15.12 -13.22 -18.87
CA SER A 26 -15.86 -13.19 -20.14
C SER A 26 -14.97 -13.27 -21.38
N ASP A 27 -13.77 -12.70 -21.33
CA ASP A 27 -12.89 -12.52 -22.50
C ASP A 27 -11.40 -12.77 -22.19
N GLY A 28 -11.06 -13.12 -20.95
CA GLY A 28 -9.68 -13.34 -20.53
C GLY A 28 -8.85 -12.06 -20.39
N ARG A 29 -9.44 -10.87 -20.57
CA ARG A 29 -8.69 -9.60 -20.43
C ARG A 29 -8.18 -9.46 -19.00
N SER A 30 -6.89 -9.15 -18.85
CA SER A 30 -6.22 -9.09 -17.56
C SER A 30 -5.85 -7.66 -17.15
N LEU A 31 -5.79 -7.43 -15.85
CA LEU A 31 -5.15 -6.27 -15.22
C LEU A 31 -4.13 -6.81 -14.23
N ARG A 32 -2.87 -6.47 -14.43
CA ARG A 32 -1.78 -6.83 -13.54
C ARG A 32 -1.23 -5.60 -12.87
N PHE A 33 -1.14 -5.63 -11.55
CA PHE A 33 -0.37 -4.68 -10.76
C PHE A 33 0.93 -5.35 -10.28
N THR A 34 2.04 -4.66 -10.42
CA THR A 34 3.36 -5.07 -9.92
C THR A 34 4.04 -3.90 -9.22
N GLY A 35 5.09 -4.17 -8.44
CA GLY A 35 5.97 -3.13 -7.92
C GLY A 35 5.22 -2.10 -7.05
N ALA A 36 4.54 -2.57 -6.01
CA ALA A 36 3.82 -1.66 -5.12
C ALA A 36 4.82 -0.80 -4.33
N HIS A 37 4.67 0.51 -4.42
CA HIS A 37 5.47 1.51 -3.74
C HIS A 37 4.56 2.42 -2.92
N GLY A 38 4.72 2.39 -1.60
CA GLY A 38 4.03 3.30 -0.71
C GLY A 38 4.91 4.49 -0.35
N ASP A 39 4.41 5.69 -0.59
CA ASP A 39 4.99 6.95 -0.12
C ASP A 39 4.23 7.37 1.16
N LEU A 40 4.91 7.31 2.32
CA LEU A 40 4.28 7.62 3.62
C LEU A 40 4.01 9.12 3.78
N ALA A 41 4.84 9.97 3.16
CA ALA A 41 4.72 11.42 3.22
C ALA A 41 3.49 11.91 2.44
N ARG A 42 3.35 11.41 1.20
CA ARG A 42 2.22 11.69 0.31
C ARG A 42 1.00 10.81 0.61
N ARG A 43 1.18 9.81 1.48
CA ARG A 43 0.20 8.76 1.81
C ARG A 43 -0.39 8.10 0.58
N SER A 44 0.46 7.81 -0.39
CA SER A 44 0.07 7.32 -1.72
C SER A 44 0.62 5.91 -1.93
N MET A 45 -0.15 5.12 -2.68
CA MET A 45 0.26 3.83 -3.22
C MET A 45 0.43 3.97 -4.74
N LEU A 46 1.67 3.84 -5.20
CA LEU A 46 2.00 3.73 -6.61
C LEU A 46 2.20 2.26 -6.97
N VAL A 47 1.76 1.87 -8.15
CA VAL A 47 1.96 0.52 -8.72
C VAL A 47 2.28 0.65 -10.20
N ASP A 48 2.98 -0.33 -10.74
CA ASP A 48 3.06 -0.52 -12.18
C ASP A 48 1.85 -1.35 -12.64
N ALA A 49 1.00 -0.77 -13.49
CA ALA A 49 -0.18 -1.43 -14.01
C ALA A 49 0.01 -1.85 -15.47
N THR A 50 -0.43 -3.06 -15.80
CA THR A 50 -0.46 -3.61 -17.16
C THR A 50 -1.88 -4.07 -17.49
N VAL A 51 -2.45 -3.59 -18.60
CA VAL A 51 -3.79 -3.98 -19.06
C VAL A 51 -3.68 -4.84 -20.31
N GLY A 52 -4.04 -6.12 -20.21
CA GLY A 52 -3.82 -7.07 -21.30
C GLY A 52 -2.35 -7.14 -21.70
N ASP A 53 -2.06 -6.90 -22.98
CA ASP A 53 -0.71 -6.90 -23.56
C ASP A 53 -0.10 -5.48 -23.68
N GLU A 54 -0.72 -4.47 -23.06
CA GLU A 54 -0.19 -3.10 -23.04
C GLU A 54 1.14 -3.03 -22.27
N ALA A 55 1.94 -1.99 -22.53
CA ALA A 55 3.12 -1.72 -21.72
C ALA A 55 2.74 -1.36 -20.28
N ALA A 56 3.58 -1.76 -19.31
CA ALA A 56 3.40 -1.37 -17.92
C ALA A 56 3.55 0.15 -17.76
N LEU A 57 2.64 0.76 -16.99
CA LEU A 57 2.66 2.19 -16.69
C LEU A 57 2.55 2.42 -15.17
N PRO A 58 3.28 3.40 -14.62
CA PRO A 58 3.14 3.78 -13.22
C PRO A 58 1.78 4.45 -12.99
N VAL A 59 1.11 4.07 -11.91
CA VAL A 59 -0.25 4.51 -11.57
C VAL A 59 -0.30 4.85 -10.09
N ASP A 60 -0.76 6.05 -9.77
CA ASP A 60 -1.12 6.44 -8.41
C ASP A 60 -2.49 5.82 -8.06
N LEU A 61 -2.45 4.59 -7.57
CA LEU A 61 -3.62 3.72 -7.42
C LEU A 61 -4.56 4.22 -6.33
N SER A 62 -4.01 4.54 -5.16
CA SER A 62 -4.82 4.87 -3.98
C SER A 62 -4.07 5.78 -3.01
N THR A 63 -4.82 6.50 -2.19
CA THR A 63 -4.31 7.19 -0.99
C THR A 63 -4.73 6.43 0.27
N TYR A 64 -4.19 6.79 1.42
CA TYR A 64 -4.67 6.30 2.72
C TYR A 64 -4.50 7.36 3.80
N GLU A 65 -5.18 7.18 4.92
CA GLU A 65 -4.94 7.96 6.12
C GLU A 65 -4.43 7.04 7.22
N LEU A 66 -3.26 7.39 7.78
CA LEU A 66 -2.73 6.72 8.96
C LEU A 66 -3.12 7.52 10.19
N ASP A 67 -3.98 6.92 11.01
CA ASP A 67 -4.31 7.41 12.33
C ASP A 67 -3.19 6.99 13.29
N MET A 68 -2.30 7.93 13.61
CA MET A 68 -1.15 7.69 14.50
C MET A 68 -1.58 7.25 15.90
N THR A 69 -2.81 7.56 16.33
CA THR A 69 -3.34 7.10 17.63
C THR A 69 -3.63 5.59 17.65
N LYS A 70 -3.72 4.97 16.47
CA LYS A 70 -3.96 3.54 16.28
C LYS A 70 -2.68 2.75 15.97
N ILE A 71 -1.52 3.40 15.99
CA ILE A 71 -0.24 2.73 15.84
C ILE A 71 0.27 2.28 17.20
N THR A 72 0.61 1.00 17.30
CA THR A 72 1.26 0.42 18.48
C THR A 72 2.75 0.27 18.20
N VAL A 73 3.57 0.84 19.07
CA VAL A 73 5.03 0.68 19.02
C VAL A 73 5.49 -0.17 20.19
N THR A 74 6.13 -1.29 19.87
CA THR A 74 6.76 -2.20 20.84
C THR A 74 8.26 -1.99 20.77
N MET A 75 8.87 -1.61 21.89
CA MET A 75 10.32 -1.40 21.95
C MET A 75 11.07 -2.74 21.85
N PRO A 76 12.20 -2.79 21.10
CA PRO A 76 13.06 -3.96 21.15
C PRO A 76 13.66 -4.14 22.55
N SER A 77 13.93 -5.40 22.91
CA SER A 77 14.68 -5.79 24.11
C SER A 77 15.83 -6.71 23.74
N VAL A 78 16.70 -7.03 24.71
CA VAL A 78 17.86 -7.91 24.50
C VAL A 78 17.46 -9.26 23.86
N ASN A 79 16.25 -9.76 24.15
CA ASN A 79 15.79 -11.07 23.71
C ASN A 79 14.60 -11.03 22.74
N SER A 80 14.15 -9.84 22.30
CA SER A 80 12.99 -9.73 21.42
C SER A 80 13.10 -8.53 20.49
N PRO A 81 12.82 -8.68 19.18
CA PRO A 81 12.67 -7.53 18.30
C PRO A 81 11.53 -6.64 18.78
N GLY A 82 11.61 -5.36 18.43
CA GLY A 82 10.51 -4.43 18.55
C GLY A 82 9.56 -4.56 17.37
N SER A 83 8.44 -3.84 17.42
CA SER A 83 7.51 -3.78 16.29
C SER A 83 6.85 -2.42 16.19
N VAL A 84 6.45 -2.06 14.98
CA VAL A 84 5.49 -0.99 14.71
C VAL A 84 4.31 -1.64 14.00
N GLU A 85 3.15 -1.56 14.63
CA GLU A 85 1.93 -2.22 14.18
C GLU A 85 0.83 -1.18 13.94
N GLY A 86 0.35 -1.10 12.71
CA GLY A 86 -0.82 -0.32 12.35
C GLY A 86 -2.07 -1.20 12.36
N ARG A 87 -3.12 -0.76 13.06
CA ARG A 87 -4.45 -1.38 12.92
C ARG A 87 -4.94 -1.29 11.47
N PRO A 88 -5.88 -2.15 11.05
CA PRO A 88 -6.46 -2.08 9.72
C PRO A 88 -6.94 -0.66 9.37
N PHE A 89 -6.55 -0.17 8.20
CA PHE A 89 -6.97 1.11 7.64
C PHE A 89 -7.40 0.93 6.18
N ASN A 90 -8.31 1.78 5.73
CA ASN A 90 -8.81 1.74 4.37
C ASN A 90 -7.92 2.58 3.45
N THR A 91 -7.68 2.07 2.25
CA THR A 91 -7.13 2.86 1.14
C THR A 91 -8.28 3.41 0.30
N THR A 92 -8.13 4.62 -0.18
CA THR A 92 -9.12 5.31 -1.02
C THR A 92 -8.67 5.32 -2.47
N LEU A 93 -9.54 4.86 -3.39
CA LEU A 93 -9.24 4.81 -4.82
C LEU A 93 -9.06 6.22 -5.39
N LYS A 94 -7.96 6.43 -6.13
CA LYS A 94 -7.68 7.67 -6.86
C LYS A 94 -8.21 7.63 -8.30
N PRO A 95 -8.38 8.79 -8.95
CA PRO A 95 -8.83 8.86 -10.35
C PRO A 95 -8.00 8.00 -11.30
N ASP A 96 -6.67 8.02 -11.18
CA ASP A 96 -5.77 7.25 -12.05
C ASP A 96 -5.97 5.74 -11.88
N GLY A 97 -6.10 5.28 -10.63
CA GLY A 97 -6.49 3.92 -10.31
C GLY A 97 -7.83 3.52 -10.94
N ALA A 98 -8.86 4.37 -10.80
CA ALA A 98 -10.18 4.13 -11.36
C ALA A 98 -10.17 4.06 -12.90
N ALA A 99 -9.33 4.88 -13.55
CA ALA A 99 -9.17 4.88 -15.01
C ALA A 99 -8.55 3.58 -15.51
N VAL A 100 -7.59 3.02 -14.77
CA VAL A 100 -6.95 1.73 -15.12
C VAL A 100 -7.93 0.58 -14.99
N PHE A 101 -8.71 0.53 -13.91
CA PHE A 101 -9.78 -0.46 -13.78
C PHE A 101 -10.82 -0.31 -14.89
N SER A 102 -11.25 0.92 -15.21
CA SER A 102 -12.23 1.17 -16.28
C SER A 102 -11.70 0.76 -17.65
N ARG A 103 -10.41 0.99 -17.93
CA ARG A 103 -9.76 0.50 -19.15
C ARG A 103 -9.68 -1.02 -19.20
N ALA A 104 -9.41 -1.65 -18.06
CA ALA A 104 -9.25 -3.10 -17.98
C ALA A 104 -10.56 -3.88 -17.91
N PHE A 105 -11.64 -3.29 -17.37
CA PHE A 105 -12.90 -3.97 -17.03
C PHE A 105 -14.17 -3.26 -17.52
N GLY A 106 -14.05 -2.08 -18.15
CA GLY A 106 -15.17 -1.25 -18.61
C GLY A 106 -15.76 -0.34 -17.53
N ALA A 107 -15.44 -0.58 -16.25
CA ALA A 107 -15.83 0.27 -15.13
C ALA A 107 -14.82 0.15 -13.97
N SER A 108 -14.84 1.13 -13.07
CA SER A 108 -14.12 1.07 -11.80
C SER A 108 -14.82 0.12 -10.81
N PRO A 109 -14.10 -0.65 -9.96
CA PRO A 109 -14.71 -1.58 -9.00
C PRO A 109 -15.48 -0.85 -7.89
N VAL A 110 -15.06 0.37 -7.56
CA VAL A 110 -15.71 1.28 -6.62
C VAL A 110 -15.66 2.71 -7.16
N PRO A 111 -16.53 3.63 -6.69
CA PRO A 111 -16.40 5.03 -7.02
C PRO A 111 -15.04 5.60 -6.61
N THR A 112 -14.54 6.59 -7.34
CA THR A 112 -13.36 7.35 -6.90
C THR A 112 -13.65 8.02 -5.56
N GLY A 113 -12.68 8.03 -4.64
CA GLY A 113 -12.90 8.53 -3.28
C GLY A 113 -13.51 7.50 -2.32
N SER A 114 -13.94 6.34 -2.82
CA SER A 114 -14.38 5.23 -1.97
C SER A 114 -13.22 4.31 -1.57
N SER A 115 -13.46 3.52 -0.53
CA SER A 115 -12.52 2.50 -0.07
C SER A 115 -12.28 1.45 -1.16
N LEU A 116 -11.03 1.27 -1.57
CA LEU A 116 -10.60 0.23 -2.51
C LEU A 116 -10.31 -1.09 -1.80
N THR A 117 -9.55 -1.03 -0.70
CA THR A 117 -9.15 -2.20 0.09
C THR A 117 -8.86 -1.78 1.53
N THR A 118 -8.79 -2.75 2.43
CA THR A 118 -8.34 -2.58 3.82
C THR A 118 -6.97 -3.22 3.98
N LEU A 119 -6.00 -2.46 4.48
CA LEU A 119 -4.63 -2.89 4.72
C LEU A 119 -4.35 -2.91 6.23
N ALA A 120 -3.54 -3.87 6.67
CA ALA A 120 -2.90 -3.85 7.97
C ALA A 120 -1.40 -4.08 7.77
N GLY A 121 -0.58 -3.44 8.59
CA GLY A 121 0.87 -3.46 8.44
C GLY A 121 1.57 -3.69 9.77
N ARG A 122 2.61 -4.53 9.75
CA ARG A 122 3.55 -4.72 10.84
C ARG A 122 4.95 -4.61 10.27
N VAL A 123 5.78 -3.82 10.94
CA VAL A 123 7.22 -3.74 10.69
C VAL A 123 7.93 -4.20 11.95
N ASP A 124 8.77 -5.22 11.85
CA ASP A 124 9.62 -5.64 12.96
C ASP A 124 10.89 -4.77 12.98
N VAL A 125 11.20 -4.24 14.16
CA VAL A 125 12.40 -3.42 14.41
C VAL A 125 13.43 -4.32 15.07
N VAL A 126 14.38 -4.79 14.26
CA VAL A 126 15.54 -5.53 14.77
C VAL A 126 16.65 -4.54 15.14
N PRO A 127 17.33 -4.73 16.29
CA PRO A 127 18.54 -3.96 16.59
C PRO A 127 19.56 -4.16 15.47
N ALA A 128 20.21 -3.08 15.03
CA ALA A 128 21.41 -3.21 14.20
C ALA A 128 22.44 -3.99 15.03
N LEU A 129 22.74 -5.23 14.63
CA LEU A 129 23.86 -5.97 15.19
C LEU A 129 25.13 -5.21 14.78
N GLY A 130 25.73 -4.51 15.75
CA GLY A 130 27.06 -3.91 15.60
C GLY A 130 28.16 -4.97 15.59
#